data_AF-A0A1H9Z2Z7-F1
#
_entry.id   AF-A0A1H9Z2Z7-F1
#
_cell.length_a   1.000
_cell.length_b   1.000
_cell.length_c   1.000
_cell.angle_alpha   90.00
_cell.angle_beta   90.00
_cell.angle_gamma   90.00
#
_symmetry.space_group_name_H-M   'P 1'
#
loop_
_entity.id
_entity.type
_entity.pdbx_description
1 polymer ?
#
loop_
_entity_poly.entity_id
_entity_poly.type
_entity_poly.pdbx_seq_one_letter_code
_entity_poly.pdbx_strand_id
1 'polypeptide(L)'
;MKRLSKVVVPTTLAFTLSMAASVSADPQSIPNGPYIEDDQNISLSSYMSNEELYEKLQRLEEKSKGKMQLDIAGYSNQSPDGYTTDEEEGEPLYVVKFGDNSPDKKKIMITTQIHGNEQISTEAVLEVIQKLSSNGKEVKEILDEVSIWIMPRINPEGADNQYEDSWYPTRYTHQTWSPEEIGLPADTEFPWYYNEDGSERAKNNDGRVVYGIPGYDQNRDYNPNLDFKIEDTSKTEVAEFLNNDATNNSDYGGLYVTAEARTVTSVFKEFQPDVYVDVHHRGFNTLSDEDNRSVPLQVAAVVATESYEDPFTGKSYEVDEDVLTLGKQINALTVRTLQKGNSHFGAIQKYPDVNLPGTALGAFALNDASIMLMEIKGQSQTLGQKQNGMLKETVTKPLFEVFKGLADGSIHEIDTQIYDDIPESANRISDPTTRDE
;
A
#
# COMPACT_ATOMS: atom_id res chain seq x y z
N MET A 1 -8.14 -3.76 -100.16
CA MET A 1 -8.89 -4.76 -99.36
C MET A 1 -8.82 -4.33 -97.90
N LYS A 2 -9.93 -3.83 -97.34
CA LYS A 2 -10.00 -3.15 -96.03
C LYS A 2 -10.45 -4.14 -94.95
N ARG A 3 -9.75 -4.16 -93.81
CA ARG A 3 -9.96 -5.06 -92.66
C ARG A 3 -11.12 -4.59 -91.77
N LEU A 4 -11.88 -5.56 -91.27
CA LEU A 4 -13.06 -5.42 -90.41
C LEU A 4 -12.71 -4.91 -89.00
N SER A 5 -13.53 -4.00 -88.49
CA SER A 5 -13.61 -3.57 -87.09
C SER A 5 -14.54 -4.48 -86.30
N LYS A 6 -14.09 -4.91 -85.11
CA LYS A 6 -14.88 -5.68 -84.13
C LYS A 6 -15.70 -4.73 -83.25
N VAL A 7 -16.98 -5.03 -83.09
CA VAL A 7 -17.89 -4.40 -82.10
C VAL A 7 -17.86 -5.25 -80.83
N VAL A 8 -17.65 -4.62 -79.68
CA VAL A 8 -17.71 -5.23 -78.34
C VAL A 8 -18.96 -4.70 -77.65
N VAL A 9 -19.81 -5.62 -77.17
CA VAL A 9 -21.02 -5.34 -76.39
C VAL A 9 -20.61 -5.14 -74.91
N PRO A 10 -21.08 -4.10 -74.20
CA PRO A 10 -20.75 -3.93 -72.80
C PRO A 10 -21.68 -4.77 -71.91
N THR A 11 -21.06 -5.54 -71.01
CA THR A 11 -21.71 -6.32 -69.95
C THR A 11 -22.00 -5.40 -68.76
N THR A 12 -23.26 -5.33 -68.33
CA THR A 12 -23.69 -4.59 -67.14
C THR A 12 -23.22 -5.30 -65.86
N LEU A 13 -22.35 -4.66 -65.09
CA LEU A 13 -21.89 -5.14 -63.77
C LEU A 13 -22.71 -4.41 -62.69
N ALA A 14 -23.55 -5.15 -61.95
CA ALA A 14 -24.28 -4.62 -60.81
C ALA A 14 -23.34 -4.53 -59.59
N PHE A 15 -23.07 -3.31 -59.11
CA PHE A 15 -22.31 -3.07 -57.89
C PHE A 15 -23.28 -3.09 -56.70
N THR A 16 -23.29 -4.18 -55.93
CA THR A 16 -23.92 -4.22 -54.61
C THR A 16 -23.00 -3.51 -53.60
N LEU A 17 -23.41 -2.35 -53.13
CA LEU A 17 -22.78 -1.65 -52.01
C LEU A 17 -23.18 -2.38 -50.72
N SER A 18 -22.30 -3.24 -50.20
CA SER A 18 -22.42 -3.77 -48.84
C SER A 18 -22.00 -2.68 -47.86
N MET A 19 -22.96 -2.05 -47.18
CA MET A 19 -22.66 -1.25 -45.99
C MET A 19 -22.20 -2.20 -44.89
N ALA A 20 -20.90 -2.23 -44.62
CA ALA A 20 -20.38 -2.82 -43.38
C ALA A 20 -20.80 -1.89 -42.24
N ALA A 21 -21.78 -2.30 -41.45
CA ALA A 21 -22.00 -1.69 -40.15
C ALA A 21 -20.74 -1.96 -39.32
N SER A 22 -20.01 -0.91 -38.96
CA SER A 22 -19.01 -0.99 -37.90
C SER A 22 -19.76 -1.34 -36.61
N VAL A 23 -19.74 -2.61 -36.24
CA VAL A 23 -20.15 -3.06 -34.91
C VAL A 23 -19.13 -2.47 -33.95
N SER A 24 -19.47 -1.36 -33.31
CA SER A 24 -18.75 -0.90 -32.13
C SER A 24 -19.20 -1.80 -30.99
N ALA A 25 -18.29 -2.62 -30.46
CA ALA A 25 -18.55 -3.32 -29.21
C ALA A 25 -18.73 -2.28 -28.09
N ASP A 26 -19.68 -2.52 -27.19
CA ASP A 26 -19.79 -1.72 -25.96
C ASP A 26 -18.49 -1.90 -25.14
N PRO A 27 -18.02 -0.85 -24.45
CA PRO A 27 -16.80 -0.93 -23.65
C PRO A 27 -16.97 -1.94 -22.51
N GLN A 28 -15.93 -2.73 -22.24
CA GLN A 28 -15.95 -3.77 -21.21
C GLN A 28 -16.16 -3.20 -19.80
N SER A 29 -15.71 -1.98 -19.53
CA SER A 29 -16.07 -1.22 -18.33
C SER A 29 -16.20 0.28 -18.62
N ILE A 30 -16.78 1.04 -17.68
CA ILE A 30 -16.88 2.50 -17.75
C ILE A 30 -16.32 3.08 -16.44
N PRO A 31 -15.24 3.89 -16.49
CA PRO A 31 -14.41 4.13 -17.66
C PRO A 31 -13.75 2.81 -18.08
N ASN A 32 -13.47 2.66 -19.37
CA ASN A 32 -12.71 1.51 -19.84
C ASN A 32 -11.27 1.74 -19.37
N GLY A 33 -10.95 1.21 -18.19
CA GLY A 33 -9.68 1.42 -17.52
C GLY A 33 -8.54 0.84 -18.35
N PRO A 34 -7.28 1.18 -18.02
CA PRO A 34 -6.17 0.37 -18.46
C PRO A 34 -6.19 -0.97 -17.70
N TYR A 35 -7.00 -1.93 -18.14
CA TYR A 35 -6.93 -3.32 -17.67
C TYR A 35 -5.83 -4.07 -18.42
N ILE A 36 -5.35 -5.16 -17.82
CA ILE A 36 -4.50 -6.13 -18.50
C ILE A 36 -5.43 -7.13 -19.19
N GLU A 37 -5.47 -7.05 -20.52
CA GLU A 37 -6.24 -7.97 -21.36
C GLU A 37 -5.66 -9.39 -21.25
N ASP A 38 -6.51 -10.39 -21.49
CA ASP A 38 -6.05 -11.77 -21.68
C ASP A 38 -5.07 -11.76 -22.88
N ASP A 39 -3.85 -12.27 -22.68
CA ASP A 39 -2.70 -12.21 -23.62
C ASP A 39 -1.79 -10.96 -23.57
N GLN A 40 -2.04 -9.99 -22.68
CA GLN A 40 -1.12 -8.86 -22.51
C GLN A 40 0.05 -9.18 -21.56
N ASN A 41 1.29 -9.13 -22.09
CA ASN A 41 2.50 -9.28 -21.28
C ASN A 41 2.60 -8.19 -20.19
N ILE A 42 2.65 -8.62 -18.92
CA ILE A 42 2.86 -7.76 -17.76
C ILE A 42 4.36 -7.62 -17.53
N SER A 43 4.91 -6.45 -17.88
CA SER A 43 6.31 -6.15 -17.57
C SER A 43 6.41 -5.48 -16.20
N LEU A 44 7.05 -6.17 -15.25
CA LEU A 44 7.45 -5.60 -13.95
C LEU A 44 8.84 -4.95 -14.00
N SER A 45 9.51 -4.94 -15.15
CA SER A 45 10.90 -4.48 -15.32
C SER A 45 11.18 -3.01 -14.93
N SER A 46 10.15 -2.21 -14.63
CA SER A 46 10.34 -0.85 -14.11
C SER A 46 10.40 -0.78 -12.59
N TYR A 47 10.04 -1.86 -11.91
CA TYR A 47 10.06 -2.00 -10.46
C TYR A 47 11.38 -2.64 -10.03
N MET A 48 11.86 -2.22 -8.88
CA MET A 48 13.13 -2.72 -8.32
C MET A 48 12.92 -4.03 -7.57
N SER A 49 13.78 -5.02 -7.86
CA SER A 49 14.00 -6.16 -6.96
C SER A 49 14.51 -5.70 -5.59
N ASN A 50 14.61 -6.60 -4.62
CA ASN A 50 15.22 -6.29 -3.31
C ASN A 50 16.65 -5.78 -3.51
N GLU A 51 17.47 -6.49 -4.29
CA GLU A 51 18.86 -6.11 -4.59
C GLU A 51 18.95 -4.71 -5.20
N GLU A 52 18.16 -4.42 -6.24
CA GLU A 52 18.18 -3.11 -6.91
C GLU A 52 17.74 -1.96 -5.99
N LEU A 53 16.74 -2.21 -5.14
CA LEU A 53 16.28 -1.25 -4.14
C LEU A 53 17.41 -0.94 -3.14
N TYR A 54 18.04 -1.97 -2.57
CA TYR A 54 19.07 -1.81 -1.56
C TYR A 54 20.30 -1.09 -2.12
N GLU A 55 20.76 -1.48 -3.31
CA GLU A 55 21.85 -0.77 -3.99
C GLU A 55 21.52 0.71 -4.22
N LYS A 56 20.27 1.02 -4.59
CA LYS A 56 19.85 2.39 -4.82
C LYS A 56 19.83 3.20 -3.53
N LEU A 57 19.31 2.63 -2.43
CA LEU A 57 19.30 3.30 -1.13
C LEU A 57 20.72 3.60 -0.63
N GLN A 58 21.64 2.64 -0.73
CA GLN A 58 23.04 2.84 -0.38
C GLN A 58 23.70 3.95 -1.22
N ARG A 59 23.48 3.93 -2.55
CA ARG A 59 23.98 4.99 -3.44
C ARG A 59 23.40 6.36 -3.12
N LEU A 60 22.15 6.43 -2.67
CA LEU A 60 21.51 7.68 -2.26
C LEU A 60 22.11 8.22 -0.97
N GLU A 61 22.34 7.34 0.01
CA GLU A 61 23.00 7.68 1.28
C GLU A 61 24.40 8.26 1.01
N GLU A 62 25.25 7.55 0.26
CA GLU A 62 26.61 7.98 -0.10
C GLU A 62 26.63 9.37 -0.74
N LYS A 63 25.67 9.63 -1.65
CA LYS A 63 25.57 10.91 -2.37
C LYS A 63 24.99 12.04 -1.53
N SER A 64 24.23 11.72 -0.48
CA SER A 64 23.59 12.70 0.40
C SER A 64 24.58 13.52 1.23
N LYS A 65 25.81 13.00 1.40
CA LYS A 65 26.89 13.59 2.22
C LYS A 65 26.47 13.80 3.68
N GLY A 66 25.85 12.77 4.27
CA GLY A 66 25.43 12.75 5.67
C GLY A 66 24.07 13.39 5.95
N LYS A 67 23.30 13.75 4.92
CA LYS A 67 21.93 14.25 5.08
C LYS A 67 20.91 13.11 5.22
N MET A 68 21.14 12.03 4.48
CA MET A 68 20.40 10.79 4.59
C MET A 68 21.26 9.83 5.42
N GLN A 69 20.64 9.18 6.39
CA GLN A 69 21.19 8.00 7.06
C GLN A 69 20.35 6.78 6.65
N LEU A 70 21.01 5.66 6.39
CA LEU A 70 20.38 4.39 6.05
C LEU A 70 20.79 3.35 7.11
N ASP A 71 19.82 2.85 7.86
CA ASP A 71 20.04 1.76 8.81
C ASP A 71 19.24 0.51 8.38
N ILE A 72 19.73 -0.67 8.75
CA ILE A 72 18.91 -1.89 8.77
C ILE A 72 18.14 -1.87 10.09
N ALA A 73 16.82 -1.79 10.01
CA ALA A 73 15.93 -1.76 11.16
C ALA A 73 15.65 -3.15 11.73
N GLY A 74 15.69 -4.19 10.90
CA GLY A 74 15.44 -5.60 11.23
C GLY A 74 15.46 -6.44 9.95
N TYR A 75 14.97 -7.68 10.00
CA TYR A 75 14.89 -8.59 8.85
C TYR A 75 13.53 -9.30 8.78
N SER A 76 13.20 -9.88 7.62
CA SER A 76 11.90 -10.55 7.40
C SER A 76 11.66 -11.74 8.34
N ASN A 77 12.72 -12.40 8.80
CA ASN A 77 12.61 -13.52 9.74
C ASN A 77 13.28 -13.28 11.08
N GLN A 78 13.84 -12.09 11.32
CA GLN A 78 14.45 -11.72 12.59
C GLN A 78 14.16 -10.27 12.99
N SER A 79 13.48 -10.14 14.12
CA SER A 79 13.10 -8.86 14.72
C SER A 79 14.20 -8.33 15.67
N PRO A 80 14.32 -7.01 15.86
CA PRO A 80 15.29 -6.38 16.77
C PRO A 80 15.20 -6.84 18.23
N ASP A 81 14.03 -7.33 18.64
CA ASP A 81 13.79 -7.82 20.00
C ASP A 81 14.25 -9.28 20.21
N GLY A 82 14.81 -9.90 19.18
CA GLY A 82 15.32 -11.27 19.20
C GLY A 82 14.31 -12.33 18.77
N TYR A 83 13.09 -11.94 18.37
CA TYR A 83 12.11 -12.86 17.78
C TYR A 83 12.57 -13.36 16.40
N THR A 84 12.47 -14.66 16.19
CA THR A 84 12.91 -15.34 14.95
C THR A 84 11.83 -16.29 14.45
N THR A 85 11.58 -16.29 13.14
CA THR A 85 10.60 -17.16 12.47
C THR A 85 11.24 -18.25 11.61
N ASP A 86 12.54 -18.14 11.33
CA ASP A 86 13.35 -19.14 10.62
C ASP A 86 14.81 -19.11 11.13
N GLU A 87 15.63 -20.10 10.73
CA GLU A 87 17.06 -20.16 11.03
C GLU A 87 17.86 -19.06 10.31
N GLU A 88 17.46 -18.71 9.07
CA GLU A 88 18.04 -17.60 8.31
C GLU A 88 17.33 -16.29 8.68
N GLU A 89 18.07 -15.18 8.80
CA GLU A 89 17.50 -13.88 9.17
C GLU A 89 16.50 -13.34 8.13
N GLY A 90 16.63 -13.77 6.88
CA GLY A 90 15.82 -13.31 5.75
C GLY A 90 16.35 -12.02 5.13
N GLU A 91 15.45 -11.23 4.57
CA GLU A 91 15.74 -10.00 3.83
C GLU A 91 15.77 -8.77 4.76
N PRO A 92 16.69 -7.81 4.57
CA PRO A 92 16.79 -6.64 5.44
C PRO A 92 15.65 -5.65 5.23
N LEU A 93 15.04 -5.21 6.33
CA LEU A 93 14.10 -4.09 6.37
C LEU A 93 14.88 -2.79 6.64
N TYR A 94 15.01 -1.94 5.62
CA TYR A 94 15.71 -0.67 5.74
C TYR A 94 14.83 0.45 6.31
N VAL A 95 15.45 1.32 7.11
CA VAL A 95 14.91 2.63 7.48
C VAL A 95 15.83 3.75 6.97
N VAL A 96 15.22 4.69 6.25
CA VAL A 96 15.86 5.90 5.75
C VAL A 96 15.50 7.05 6.68
N LYS A 97 16.51 7.74 7.22
CA LYS A 97 16.34 8.81 8.22
C LYS A 97 16.83 10.14 7.65
N PHE A 98 15.98 11.17 7.76
CA PHE A 98 16.31 12.57 7.49
C PHE A 98 15.97 13.43 8.70
N GLY A 99 16.85 14.37 9.04
CA GLY A 99 16.73 15.16 10.27
C GLY A 99 17.15 14.36 11.51
N ASP A 100 17.38 15.05 12.61
CA ASP A 100 17.64 14.46 13.93
C ASP A 100 16.32 14.11 14.62
N ASN A 101 16.31 13.12 15.52
CA ASN A 101 15.11 12.76 16.30
C ASN A 101 14.89 13.73 17.49
N SER A 102 14.98 15.05 17.23
CA SER A 102 14.78 16.09 18.25
C SER A 102 13.31 16.16 18.68
N PRO A 103 13.01 16.31 19.98
CA PRO A 103 11.64 16.51 20.46
C PRO A 103 11.03 17.86 20.00
N ASP A 104 11.87 18.82 19.56
CA ASP A 104 11.39 20.13 19.08
C ASP A 104 10.89 20.08 17.63
N LYS A 105 11.17 18.99 16.90
CA LYS A 105 10.78 18.82 15.49
C LYS A 105 9.49 18.03 15.36
N LYS A 106 8.73 18.34 14.32
CA LYS A 106 7.63 17.46 13.89
C LYS A 106 8.19 16.20 13.26
N LYS A 107 7.57 15.06 13.54
CA LYS A 107 8.06 13.75 13.14
C LYS A 107 7.04 13.04 12.28
N ILE A 108 7.48 12.60 11.11
CA ILE A 108 6.64 11.86 10.18
C ILE A 108 7.32 10.56 9.75
N MET A 109 6.63 9.45 9.98
CA MET A 109 7.05 8.11 9.59
C MET A 109 6.23 7.66 8.38
N ILE A 110 6.89 7.03 7.40
CA ILE A 110 6.24 6.57 6.17
C ILE A 110 6.62 5.10 5.93
N THR A 111 5.64 4.24 5.75
CA THR A 111 5.83 2.84 5.33
C THR A 111 5.20 2.60 3.97
N THR A 112 5.80 1.68 3.21
CA THR A 112 5.27 1.22 1.93
C THR A 112 5.50 -0.28 1.76
N GLN A 113 4.72 -0.91 0.88
CA GLN A 113 4.78 -2.37 0.62
C GLN A 113 4.70 -3.20 1.91
N ILE A 114 3.72 -2.93 2.76
CA ILE A 114 3.26 -3.90 3.76
C ILE A 114 2.60 -5.11 3.10
N HIS A 115 1.97 -4.89 1.95
CA HIS A 115 1.66 -5.93 1.00
C HIS A 115 2.72 -5.93 -0.11
N GLY A 116 3.37 -7.07 -0.34
CA GLY A 116 4.47 -7.17 -1.30
C GLY A 116 4.05 -6.80 -2.73
N ASN A 117 2.82 -7.07 -3.12
CA ASN A 117 2.25 -6.82 -4.46
C ASN A 117 1.84 -5.36 -4.79
N GLU A 118 2.29 -4.41 -3.98
CA GLU A 118 1.94 -2.99 -4.07
C GLU A 118 3.15 -2.12 -4.47
N GLN A 119 3.84 -2.49 -5.56
CA GLN A 119 5.18 -2.00 -5.95
C GLN A 119 5.29 -0.49 -6.19
N ILE A 120 4.23 0.17 -6.67
CA ILE A 120 4.30 1.60 -7.03
C ILE A 120 4.56 2.46 -5.79
N SER A 121 4.05 2.04 -4.63
CA SER A 121 4.23 2.74 -3.35
C SER A 121 5.72 3.01 -3.05
N THR A 122 6.57 1.98 -3.12
CA THR A 122 8.03 2.07 -2.92
C THR A 122 8.71 2.95 -3.97
N GLU A 123 8.35 2.79 -5.24
CA GLU A 123 8.93 3.62 -6.31
C GLU A 123 8.58 5.11 -6.15
N ALA A 124 7.39 5.41 -5.60
CA ALA A 124 6.98 6.78 -5.31
C ALA A 124 7.81 7.38 -4.18
N VAL A 125 7.97 6.67 -3.06
CA VAL A 125 8.76 7.18 -1.92
C VAL A 125 10.25 7.26 -2.23
N LEU A 126 10.77 6.48 -3.18
CA LEU A 126 12.14 6.65 -3.68
C LEU A 126 12.37 8.02 -4.36
N GLU A 127 11.36 8.58 -5.02
CA GLU A 127 11.45 9.95 -5.55
C GLU A 127 11.46 11.00 -4.42
N VAL A 128 10.70 10.75 -3.35
CA VAL A 128 10.72 11.58 -2.13
C VAL A 128 12.10 11.54 -1.49
N ILE A 129 12.65 10.35 -1.24
CA ILE A 129 14.01 10.14 -0.70
C ILE A 129 15.04 10.86 -1.58
N GLN A 130 14.98 10.67 -2.90
CA GLN A 130 15.90 11.31 -3.84
C GLN A 130 15.87 12.84 -3.75
N LYS A 131 14.67 13.43 -3.61
CA LYS A 131 14.49 14.88 -3.49
C LYS A 131 14.93 15.37 -2.11
N LEU A 132 14.62 14.68 -1.01
CA LEU A 132 15.09 15.01 0.34
C LEU A 132 16.61 14.90 0.47
N SER A 133 17.26 14.02 -0.28
CA SER A 133 18.73 13.95 -0.34
C SER A 133 19.36 15.15 -1.06
N SER A 134 18.60 15.94 -1.83
CA SER A 134 19.11 17.09 -2.59
C SER A 134 19.38 18.34 -1.74
N ASN A 135 20.26 19.24 -2.19
CA ASN A 135 20.63 20.48 -1.49
C ASN A 135 19.70 21.68 -1.79
N GLY A 136 18.42 21.42 -2.03
CA GLY A 136 17.44 22.48 -2.30
C GLY A 136 17.14 23.33 -1.06
N LYS A 137 16.83 24.62 -1.27
CA LYS A 137 16.40 25.53 -0.21
C LYS A 137 15.15 24.99 0.52
N GLU A 138 14.14 24.60 -0.25
CA GLU A 138 12.90 23.98 0.24
C GLU A 138 13.15 22.78 1.15
N VAL A 139 14.03 21.87 0.74
CA VAL A 139 14.38 20.67 1.53
C VAL A 139 15.03 21.07 2.85
N LYS A 140 15.85 22.11 2.84
CA LYS A 140 16.51 22.61 4.04
C LYS A 140 15.51 23.20 5.02
N GLU A 141 14.59 24.05 4.52
CA GLU A 141 13.51 24.63 5.31
C GLU A 141 12.60 23.55 5.92
N ILE A 142 12.33 22.47 5.19
CA ILE A 142 11.61 21.30 5.72
C ILE A 142 12.42 20.62 6.83
N LEU A 143 13.67 20.22 6.56
CA LEU A 143 14.47 19.40 7.49
C LEU A 143 14.99 20.19 8.70
N ASP A 144 14.92 21.52 8.67
CA ASP A 144 15.20 22.38 9.82
C ASP A 144 14.09 22.26 10.90
N GLU A 145 12.85 21.89 10.53
CA GLU A 145 11.68 21.82 11.42
C GLU A 145 11.04 20.43 11.50
N VAL A 146 11.31 19.55 10.53
CA VAL A 146 10.68 18.23 10.39
C VAL A 146 11.72 17.12 10.26
N SER A 147 11.48 16.03 10.98
CA SER A 147 12.22 14.78 10.89
C SER A 147 11.39 13.73 10.18
N ILE A 148 11.99 13.03 9.21
CA ILE A 148 11.28 12.17 8.28
C ILE A 148 11.97 10.81 8.25
N TRP A 149 11.27 9.77 8.69
CA TRP A 149 11.74 8.39 8.63
C TRP A 149 10.89 7.58 7.66
N ILE A 150 11.53 6.82 6.77
CA ILE A 150 10.85 6.10 5.69
C ILE A 150 11.34 4.67 5.68
N MET A 151 10.42 3.70 5.74
CA MET A 151 10.70 2.29 5.52
C MET A 151 10.15 1.88 4.14
N PRO A 152 10.98 1.85 3.08
CA PRO A 152 10.49 1.75 1.70
C PRO A 152 9.95 0.37 1.30
N ARG A 153 10.20 -0.67 2.07
CA ARG A 153 9.69 -2.03 1.79
C ARG A 153 9.70 -2.80 3.09
N ILE A 154 8.52 -3.06 3.63
CA ILE A 154 8.39 -3.75 4.92
C ILE A 154 7.92 -5.20 4.81
N ASN A 155 7.54 -5.65 3.61
CA ASN A 155 7.39 -7.06 3.24
C ASN A 155 8.29 -7.38 2.02
N PRO A 156 9.61 -7.56 2.23
CA PRO A 156 10.56 -7.77 1.14
C PRO A 156 10.43 -9.13 0.45
N GLU A 157 10.08 -10.18 1.18
CA GLU A 157 9.93 -11.53 0.62
C GLU A 157 8.70 -11.62 -0.28
N GLY A 158 7.57 -11.06 0.16
CA GLY A 158 6.38 -10.98 -0.69
C GLY A 158 6.57 -10.05 -1.89
N ALA A 159 7.38 -8.99 -1.75
CA ALA A 159 7.65 -8.06 -2.84
C ALA A 159 8.51 -8.68 -3.96
N ASP A 160 9.45 -9.58 -3.61
CA ASP A 160 10.40 -10.20 -4.54
C ASP A 160 10.14 -11.70 -4.76
N ASN A 161 8.93 -12.17 -4.45
CA ASN A 161 8.56 -13.57 -4.58
C ASN A 161 8.72 -14.10 -6.01
N GLN A 162 9.23 -15.32 -6.15
CA GLN A 162 9.36 -16.01 -7.43
C GLN A 162 8.51 -17.27 -7.47
N TYR A 163 7.83 -17.50 -8.60
CA TYR A 163 7.13 -18.73 -8.91
C TYR A 163 7.50 -19.19 -10.31
N GLU A 164 8.00 -20.42 -10.44
CA GLU A 164 8.52 -20.99 -11.70
C GLU A 164 9.53 -20.06 -12.40
N ASP A 165 10.56 -19.62 -11.66
CA ASP A 165 11.64 -18.72 -12.11
C ASP A 165 11.15 -17.36 -12.66
N SER A 166 9.91 -16.98 -12.34
CA SER A 166 9.28 -15.73 -12.76
C SER A 166 8.90 -14.90 -11.55
N TRP A 167 9.05 -13.58 -11.67
CA TRP A 167 8.74 -12.66 -10.58
C TRP A 167 7.22 -12.52 -10.40
N TYR A 168 6.72 -12.97 -9.26
CA TYR A 168 5.31 -13.01 -8.90
C TYR A 168 5.10 -12.50 -7.47
N PRO A 169 5.03 -11.18 -7.28
CA PRO A 169 4.83 -10.61 -5.95
C PRO A 169 3.53 -11.06 -5.30
N THR A 170 3.54 -11.20 -3.97
CA THR A 170 2.41 -11.65 -3.14
C THR A 170 1.99 -10.56 -2.16
N ARG A 171 0.74 -10.60 -1.67
CA ARG A 171 0.28 -9.70 -0.60
C ARG A 171 0.94 -10.07 0.73
N TYR A 172 0.99 -11.37 1.02
CA TYR A 172 1.33 -11.95 2.31
C TYR A 172 2.85 -12.00 2.55
N THR A 173 3.27 -12.15 3.80
CA THR A 173 4.65 -12.52 4.16
C THR A 173 4.93 -13.97 3.78
N HIS A 174 6.19 -14.44 3.85
CA HIS A 174 6.51 -15.86 3.66
C HIS A 174 6.80 -16.55 4.98
N GLN A 175 5.75 -16.76 5.78
CA GLN A 175 5.88 -17.38 7.09
C GLN A 175 4.75 -18.38 7.32
N THR A 176 5.10 -19.61 7.71
CA THR A 176 4.12 -20.64 8.05
C THR A 176 3.64 -20.49 9.49
N TRP A 177 2.38 -20.83 9.76
CA TRP A 177 1.92 -20.96 11.14
C TRP A 177 2.49 -22.22 11.78
N SER A 178 3.37 -22.01 12.76
CA SER A 178 4.00 -23.07 13.55
C SER A 178 3.77 -22.78 15.04
N PRO A 179 2.64 -23.20 15.62
CA PRO A 179 2.30 -22.89 17.01
C PRO A 179 3.34 -23.46 17.99
N GLU A 180 3.90 -24.64 17.69
CA GLU A 180 4.89 -25.29 18.55
C GLU A 180 6.21 -24.50 18.65
N GLU A 181 6.63 -23.81 17.58
CA GLU A 181 7.85 -22.99 17.57
C GLU A 181 7.78 -21.80 18.53
N ILE A 182 6.57 -21.27 18.76
CA ILE A 182 6.31 -20.21 19.73
C ILE A 182 5.75 -20.74 21.07
N GLY A 183 5.80 -22.06 21.27
CA GLY A 183 5.47 -22.76 22.51
C GLY A 183 3.97 -22.95 22.77
N LEU A 184 3.12 -22.80 21.75
CA LEU A 184 1.68 -23.08 21.82
C LEU A 184 1.40 -24.58 21.58
N PRO A 185 0.25 -25.10 22.04
CA PRO A 185 -0.23 -26.44 21.68
C PRO A 185 -0.30 -26.63 20.15
N ALA A 186 0.06 -27.82 19.67
CA ALA A 186 0.10 -28.14 18.23
C ALA A 186 -1.28 -28.04 17.53
N ASP A 187 -2.36 -28.15 18.29
CA ASP A 187 -3.75 -28.02 17.83
C ASP A 187 -4.29 -26.58 17.98
N THR A 188 -3.41 -25.59 18.18
CA THR A 188 -3.81 -24.18 18.18
C THR A 188 -4.08 -23.71 16.75
N GLU A 189 -5.30 -23.24 16.52
CA GLU A 189 -5.74 -22.64 15.27
C GLU A 189 -4.86 -21.44 14.89
N PHE A 190 -4.68 -21.22 13.59
CA PHE A 190 -3.94 -20.07 13.11
C PHE A 190 -4.71 -18.76 13.37
N PRO A 191 -4.00 -17.63 13.53
CA PRO A 191 -4.66 -16.32 13.57
C PRO A 191 -5.49 -16.06 12.32
N TRP A 192 -6.63 -15.39 12.46
CA TRP A 192 -7.61 -15.16 11.38
C TRP A 192 -7.05 -14.46 10.12
N TYR A 193 -5.89 -13.80 10.25
CA TYR A 193 -5.18 -13.11 9.19
C TYR A 193 -4.03 -13.94 8.57
N TYR A 194 -3.91 -15.20 8.94
CA TYR A 194 -3.07 -16.17 8.26
C TYR A 194 -3.79 -16.73 7.05
N ASN A 195 -3.09 -16.77 5.92
CA ASN A 195 -3.57 -17.45 4.72
C ASN A 195 -2.79 -18.76 4.52
N GLU A 196 -3.41 -19.89 4.87
CA GLU A 196 -2.83 -21.22 4.71
C GLU A 196 -2.66 -21.62 3.23
N ASP A 197 -3.61 -21.23 2.36
CA ASP A 197 -3.54 -21.59 0.95
C ASP A 197 -2.56 -20.70 0.16
N GLY A 198 -2.20 -19.56 0.73
CA GLY A 198 -1.33 -18.56 0.15
C GLY A 198 -1.82 -17.98 -1.18
N SER A 199 -3.03 -18.31 -1.61
CA SER A 199 -3.48 -18.29 -3.00
C SER A 199 -3.54 -16.87 -3.56
N GLU A 200 -2.42 -16.45 -4.14
CA GLU A 200 -2.35 -15.25 -4.96
C GLU A 200 -2.76 -15.57 -6.39
N ARG A 201 -3.44 -14.61 -7.01
CA ARG A 201 -3.88 -14.75 -8.40
C ARG A 201 -3.20 -13.69 -9.24
N ALA A 202 -2.43 -14.12 -10.22
CA ALA A 202 -1.95 -13.26 -11.29
C ALA A 202 -2.40 -13.82 -12.64
N LYS A 203 -2.26 -12.98 -13.65
CA LYS A 203 -2.41 -13.38 -15.05
C LYS A 203 -1.04 -13.63 -15.66
N ASN A 204 -0.91 -14.70 -16.45
CA ASN A 204 0.23 -14.94 -17.33
C ASN A 204 -0.25 -15.21 -18.77
N ASN A 205 0.69 -15.60 -19.65
CA ASN A 205 0.41 -15.86 -21.07
C ASN A 205 -0.48 -17.10 -21.33
N ASP A 206 -0.73 -17.93 -20.31
CA ASP A 206 -1.44 -19.21 -20.41
C ASP A 206 -2.72 -19.24 -19.54
N GLY A 207 -3.09 -18.12 -18.92
CA GLY A 207 -4.30 -17.98 -18.10
C GLY A 207 -4.03 -17.43 -16.70
N ARG A 208 -4.89 -17.82 -15.75
CA ARG A 208 -4.71 -17.47 -14.33
C ARG A 208 -3.69 -18.41 -13.69
N VAL A 209 -2.71 -17.85 -13.01
CA VAL A 209 -1.78 -18.59 -12.16
C VAL A 209 -2.21 -18.41 -10.71
N VAL A 210 -2.36 -19.52 -10.00
CA VAL A 210 -2.41 -19.52 -8.54
C VAL A 210 -1.04 -19.91 -8.04
N TYR A 211 -0.30 -18.94 -7.50
CA TYR A 211 1.04 -19.14 -6.96
C TYR A 211 0.98 -18.89 -5.46
N GLY A 212 0.51 -19.91 -4.73
CA GLY A 212 0.26 -19.77 -3.31
C GLY A 212 1.51 -19.96 -2.47
N ILE A 213 1.82 -18.99 -1.60
CA ILE A 213 2.77 -19.18 -0.49
C ILE A 213 2.05 -18.84 0.81
N PRO A 214 1.97 -19.79 1.77
CA PRO A 214 1.34 -19.51 3.05
C PRO A 214 2.00 -18.32 3.74
N GLY A 215 1.19 -17.48 4.37
CA GLY A 215 1.69 -16.22 4.89
C GLY A 215 0.67 -15.41 5.67
N TYR A 216 1.15 -14.38 6.37
CA TYR A 216 0.29 -13.47 7.13
C TYR A 216 -0.03 -12.22 6.33
N ASP A 217 -1.26 -11.74 6.47
CA ASP A 217 -1.55 -10.35 6.13
C ASP A 217 -0.91 -9.47 7.20
N GLN A 218 0.29 -8.96 6.92
CA GLN A 218 1.06 -8.16 7.87
C GLN A 218 0.25 -6.95 8.38
N ASN A 219 -0.63 -6.38 7.55
CA ASN A 219 -1.49 -5.27 7.95
C ASN A 219 -2.67 -5.69 8.84
N ARG A 220 -2.62 -6.89 9.43
CA ARG A 220 -3.54 -7.38 10.47
C ARG A 220 -2.81 -7.91 11.70
N ASP A 221 -1.48 -7.92 11.68
CA ASP A 221 -0.66 -8.51 12.74
C ASP A 221 -0.25 -7.51 13.83
N TYR A 222 -0.61 -6.23 13.70
CA TYR A 222 -0.27 -5.20 14.67
C TYR A 222 -1.19 -5.27 15.89
N ASN A 223 -0.71 -4.79 17.04
CA ASN A 223 -1.52 -4.71 18.26
C ASN A 223 -1.39 -3.30 18.86
N PRO A 224 -2.48 -2.65 19.31
CA PRO A 224 -2.39 -1.36 20.01
C PRO A 224 -1.53 -1.44 21.27
N ASN A 225 -1.40 -2.62 21.88
CA ASN A 225 -0.34 -2.86 22.85
C ASN A 225 1.00 -3.11 22.15
N LEU A 226 1.72 -2.02 21.89
CA LEU A 226 3.05 -2.04 21.22
C LEU A 226 4.15 -2.78 22.00
N ASP A 227 3.87 -3.23 23.22
CA ASP A 227 4.74 -4.09 24.04
C ASP A 227 4.25 -5.54 24.08
N PHE A 228 3.13 -5.87 23.41
CA PHE A 228 2.58 -7.22 23.36
C PHE A 228 3.58 -8.17 22.72
N LYS A 229 3.76 -9.32 23.36
CA LYS A 229 4.58 -10.43 22.91
C LYS A 229 3.85 -11.72 23.16
N ILE A 230 3.57 -12.46 22.10
CA ILE A 230 2.93 -13.77 22.19
C ILE A 230 3.80 -14.77 22.99
N GLU A 231 5.11 -14.54 23.03
CA GLU A 231 6.08 -15.34 23.79
C GLU A 231 5.87 -15.22 25.31
N ASP A 232 5.57 -14.00 25.77
CA ASP A 232 5.47 -13.63 27.19
C ASP A 232 4.06 -13.83 27.76
N THR A 233 3.10 -14.18 26.90
CA THR A 233 1.70 -14.39 27.27
C THR A 233 1.44 -15.86 27.61
N SER A 234 0.46 -16.12 28.48
CA SER A 234 0.05 -17.48 28.85
C SER A 234 -0.35 -18.28 27.61
N LYS A 235 0.36 -19.38 27.34
CA LYS A 235 0.13 -20.23 26.15
C LYS A 235 -1.26 -20.84 26.12
N THR A 236 -1.83 -21.12 27.29
CA THR A 236 -3.21 -21.60 27.40
C THR A 236 -4.20 -20.51 27.04
N GLU A 237 -4.00 -19.27 27.51
CA GLU A 237 -4.90 -18.15 27.20
C GLU A 237 -4.82 -17.79 25.71
N VAL A 238 -3.62 -17.76 25.13
CA VAL A 238 -3.44 -17.53 23.68
C VAL A 238 -4.11 -18.64 22.86
N ALA A 239 -3.94 -19.90 23.24
CA ALA A 239 -4.58 -21.01 22.53
C ALA A 239 -6.11 -20.96 22.64
N GLU A 240 -6.66 -20.68 23.83
CA GLU A 240 -8.10 -20.49 24.04
C GLU A 240 -8.64 -19.31 23.22
N PHE A 241 -7.86 -18.23 23.12
CA PHE A 241 -8.19 -17.05 22.32
C PHE A 241 -8.23 -17.36 20.82
N LEU A 242 -7.21 -18.07 20.29
CA LEU A 242 -7.11 -18.43 18.87
C LEU A 242 -8.11 -19.52 18.46
N ASN A 243 -8.40 -20.47 19.33
CA ASN A 243 -9.34 -21.58 19.07
C ASN A 243 -10.82 -21.18 19.19
N ASN A 244 -11.11 -19.89 19.35
CA ASN A 244 -12.46 -19.37 19.49
C ASN A 244 -12.73 -18.26 18.47
N ASP A 245 -13.61 -18.52 17.50
CA ASP A 245 -13.98 -17.57 16.44
C ASP A 245 -14.52 -16.22 16.98
N ALA A 246 -15.08 -16.21 18.20
CA ALA A 246 -15.56 -14.99 18.82
C ALA A 246 -14.43 -14.04 19.24
N THR A 247 -13.21 -14.54 19.39
CA THR A 247 -12.01 -13.79 19.77
C THR A 247 -10.94 -13.75 18.68
N ASN A 248 -10.83 -14.80 17.86
CA ASN A 248 -9.93 -14.87 16.72
C ASN A 248 -10.52 -14.15 15.50
N ASN A 249 -10.56 -12.82 15.57
CA ASN A 249 -11.09 -11.96 14.51
C ASN A 249 -10.51 -10.53 14.59
N SER A 250 -10.92 -9.67 13.66
CA SER A 250 -10.39 -8.31 13.51
C SER A 250 -10.62 -7.36 14.68
N ASP A 251 -11.60 -7.64 15.53
CA ASP A 251 -12.00 -6.72 16.59
C ASP A 251 -10.96 -6.68 17.73
N TYR A 252 -10.13 -7.72 17.85
CA TYR A 252 -9.14 -7.88 18.92
C TYR A 252 -7.70 -7.63 18.47
N GLY A 253 -7.50 -7.11 17.26
CA GLY A 253 -6.18 -6.83 16.70
C GLY A 253 -5.38 -8.08 16.33
N GLY A 254 -4.10 -7.86 16.04
CA GLY A 254 -3.11 -8.91 15.74
C GLY A 254 -2.27 -9.29 16.95
N LEU A 255 -1.34 -10.22 16.75
CA LEU A 255 -0.56 -10.84 17.83
C LEU A 255 0.96 -10.66 17.68
N TYR A 256 1.41 -9.80 16.74
CA TYR A 256 2.82 -9.62 16.41
C TYR A 256 3.53 -10.95 16.12
N VAL A 257 2.92 -11.82 15.31
CA VAL A 257 3.53 -13.11 14.94
C VAL A 257 4.55 -12.99 13.81
N THR A 258 4.66 -11.84 13.16
CA THR A 258 5.64 -11.56 12.09
C THR A 258 6.81 -10.72 12.62
N ALA A 259 8.02 -11.01 12.15
CA ALA A 259 9.20 -10.23 12.53
C ALA A 259 9.15 -8.81 11.93
N GLU A 260 8.48 -8.64 10.79
CA GLU A 260 8.33 -7.36 10.12
C GLU A 260 7.43 -6.41 10.89
N ALA A 261 6.27 -6.85 11.38
CA ALA A 261 5.39 -6.00 12.20
C ALA A 261 6.08 -5.56 13.50
N ARG A 262 6.86 -6.45 14.13
CA ARG A 262 7.69 -6.11 15.30
C ARG A 262 8.78 -5.11 14.96
N THR A 263 9.45 -5.27 13.82
CA THR A 263 10.49 -4.36 13.34
C THR A 263 9.93 -2.95 13.11
N VAL A 264 8.82 -2.83 12.39
CA VAL A 264 8.14 -1.55 12.14
C VAL A 264 7.70 -0.91 13.46
N THR A 265 7.15 -1.70 14.38
CA THR A 265 6.75 -1.23 15.71
C THR A 265 7.94 -0.75 16.54
N SER A 266 9.10 -1.42 16.44
CA SER A 266 10.34 -0.98 17.09
C SER A 266 10.79 0.39 16.56
N VAL A 267 10.75 0.58 15.24
CA VAL A 267 11.07 1.88 14.61
C VAL A 267 10.07 2.95 15.05
N PHE A 268 8.78 2.63 15.09
CA PHE A 268 7.75 3.55 15.58
C PHE A 268 8.01 3.97 17.03
N LYS A 269 8.35 3.03 17.92
CA LYS A 269 8.65 3.32 19.33
C LYS A 269 9.93 4.13 19.52
N GLU A 270 10.95 3.90 18.70
CA GLU A 270 12.19 4.69 18.71
C GLU A 270 11.91 6.13 18.25
N PHE A 271 11.10 6.28 17.20
CA PHE A 271 10.90 7.56 16.54
C PHE A 271 9.82 8.42 17.22
N GLN A 272 8.75 7.80 17.71
CA GLN A 272 7.55 8.42 18.25
C GLN A 272 6.99 9.50 17.32
N PRO A 273 6.52 9.13 16.11
CA PRO A 273 6.09 10.10 15.10
C PRO A 273 4.79 10.83 15.49
N ASP A 274 4.69 12.14 15.21
CA ASP A 274 3.41 12.85 15.25
C ASP A 274 2.47 12.37 14.13
N VAL A 275 3.04 11.93 13.00
CA VAL A 275 2.31 11.50 11.80
C VAL A 275 2.83 10.16 11.30
N TYR A 276 1.94 9.21 11.08
CA TYR A 276 2.23 7.95 10.41
C TYR A 276 1.49 7.85 9.07
N VAL A 277 2.23 7.61 8.00
CA VAL A 277 1.70 7.43 6.65
C VAL A 277 1.94 6.00 6.19
N ASP A 278 0.89 5.37 5.70
CA ASP A 278 0.99 4.05 5.08
C ASP A 278 0.50 4.10 3.65
N VAL A 279 1.38 3.76 2.70
CA VAL A 279 1.08 3.84 1.27
C VAL A 279 0.77 2.45 0.75
N HIS A 280 -0.48 2.31 0.31
CA HIS A 280 -1.12 1.09 -0.10
C HIS A 280 -1.59 1.15 -1.55
N HIS A 281 -2.09 0.02 -2.04
CA HIS A 281 -2.86 -0.04 -3.26
C HIS A 281 -4.29 -0.52 -3.02
N ARG A 282 -5.15 -0.27 -4.00
CA ARG A 282 -6.54 -0.73 -4.01
C ARG A 282 -7.01 -1.12 -5.39
N GLY A 283 -8.20 -1.70 -5.44
CA GLY A 283 -8.93 -1.91 -6.69
C GLY A 283 -9.36 -0.59 -7.37
N PHE A 284 -9.91 -0.72 -8.58
CA PHE A 284 -10.40 0.42 -9.35
C PHE A 284 -11.82 0.82 -8.93
N ASN A 285 -12.08 2.11 -8.74
CA ASN A 285 -13.44 2.64 -8.67
C ASN A 285 -13.64 3.83 -9.61
N THR A 286 -14.89 4.15 -9.91
CA THR A 286 -15.28 5.49 -10.38
C THR A 286 -15.58 6.42 -9.21
N LEU A 287 -15.50 7.73 -9.46
CA LEU A 287 -15.73 8.73 -8.43
C LEU A 287 -17.18 8.72 -7.94
N SER A 288 -18.15 8.72 -8.87
CA SER A 288 -19.58 8.59 -8.59
C SER A 288 -20.32 7.91 -9.75
N ASP A 289 -21.65 7.81 -9.66
CA ASP A 289 -22.50 7.35 -10.77
C ASP A 289 -22.53 8.37 -11.93
N GLU A 290 -22.38 9.66 -11.62
CA GLU A 290 -22.38 10.77 -12.57
C GLU A 290 -20.97 11.12 -13.07
N ASP A 291 -19.93 10.84 -12.28
CA ASP A 291 -18.54 11.10 -12.60
C ASP A 291 -17.75 9.81 -12.76
N ASN A 292 -17.56 9.42 -14.02
CA ASN A 292 -16.85 8.20 -14.40
C ASN A 292 -15.31 8.34 -14.38
N ARG A 293 -14.73 9.40 -13.81
CA ARG A 293 -13.28 9.45 -13.63
C ARG A 293 -12.85 8.32 -12.70
N SER A 294 -11.82 7.59 -13.09
CA SER A 294 -11.23 6.53 -12.26
C SER A 294 -10.47 7.16 -11.09
N VAL A 295 -10.81 6.76 -9.87
CA VAL A 295 -10.22 7.29 -8.64
C VAL A 295 -8.74 6.89 -8.59
N PRO A 296 -7.76 7.83 -8.63
CA PRO A 296 -6.35 7.47 -8.64
C PRO A 296 -5.76 7.25 -7.25
N LEU A 297 -6.37 7.86 -6.23
CA LEU A 297 -5.96 7.77 -4.83
C LEU A 297 -7.20 7.80 -3.93
N GLN A 298 -7.21 6.93 -2.94
CA GLN A 298 -8.09 7.00 -1.78
C GLN A 298 -7.28 7.35 -0.54
N VAL A 299 -7.91 8.06 0.40
CA VAL A 299 -7.29 8.49 1.66
C VAL A 299 -8.09 8.08 2.88
N ALA A 300 -7.48 7.97 4.05
CA ALA A 300 -8.17 7.72 5.31
C ALA A 300 -7.46 8.41 6.48
N ALA A 301 -8.26 8.99 7.38
CA ALA A 301 -7.83 9.55 8.66
C ALA A 301 -8.46 8.83 9.87
N VAL A 302 -9.44 7.95 9.64
CA VAL A 302 -10.26 7.32 10.70
C VAL A 302 -10.28 5.81 10.52
N VAL A 303 -9.46 5.11 11.31
CA VAL A 303 -9.33 3.64 11.27
C VAL A 303 -9.47 2.96 12.63
N ALA A 304 -9.71 3.75 13.69
CA ALA A 304 -10.01 3.28 15.04
C ALA A 304 -11.05 4.24 15.65
N THR A 305 -12.34 3.86 15.59
CA THR A 305 -13.45 4.70 16.03
C THR A 305 -13.88 4.45 17.47
N GLU A 306 -13.42 3.35 18.07
CA GLU A 306 -13.80 2.91 19.40
C GLU A 306 -12.56 2.75 20.29
N SER A 307 -12.75 2.79 21.60
CA SER A 307 -11.71 2.41 22.56
C SER A 307 -11.38 0.94 22.41
N TYR A 308 -10.09 0.60 22.34
CA TYR A 308 -9.62 -0.77 22.34
C TYR A 308 -9.19 -1.18 23.75
N GLU A 309 -9.67 -2.33 24.25
CA GLU A 309 -9.20 -2.95 25.49
C GLU A 309 -8.42 -4.21 25.13
N ASP A 310 -7.12 -4.23 25.46
CA ASP A 310 -6.26 -5.38 25.21
C ASP A 310 -6.77 -6.60 25.98
N PRO A 311 -7.09 -7.73 25.30
CA PRO A 311 -7.77 -8.86 25.92
C PRO A 311 -6.88 -9.65 26.90
N PHE A 312 -5.56 -9.46 26.86
CA PHE A 312 -4.61 -10.18 27.71
C PHE A 312 -4.19 -9.38 28.94
N THR A 313 -4.16 -8.05 28.83
CA THR A 313 -3.66 -7.15 29.89
C THR A 313 -4.74 -6.27 30.49
N GLY A 314 -5.88 -6.11 29.82
CA GLY A 314 -6.95 -5.18 30.21
C GLY A 314 -6.58 -3.70 30.05
N LYS A 315 -5.47 -3.39 29.36
CA LYS A 315 -5.06 -2.01 29.10
C LYS A 315 -5.92 -1.42 27.99
N SER A 316 -6.48 -0.24 28.23
CA SER A 316 -7.30 0.48 27.26
C SER A 316 -6.50 1.53 26.47
N TYR A 317 -6.91 1.72 25.22
CA TYR A 317 -6.34 2.65 24.26
C TYR A 317 -7.48 3.39 23.56
N GLU A 318 -7.30 4.67 23.29
CA GLU A 318 -8.27 5.50 22.57
C GLU A 318 -7.53 6.51 21.70
N VAL A 319 -8.15 6.93 20.60
CA VAL A 319 -7.55 7.95 19.72
C VAL A 319 -7.87 9.33 20.29
N ASP A 320 -6.83 10.07 20.64
CA ASP A 320 -6.94 11.45 21.11
C ASP A 320 -7.60 12.38 20.06
N GLU A 321 -8.41 13.33 20.52
CA GLU A 321 -9.13 14.26 19.64
C GLU A 321 -8.17 15.13 18.79
N ASP A 322 -7.05 15.56 19.37
CA ASP A 322 -6.02 16.33 18.68
C ASP A 322 -5.31 15.49 17.60
N VAL A 323 -5.09 14.20 17.87
CA VAL A 323 -4.50 13.24 16.92
C VAL A 323 -5.45 13.01 15.74
N LEU A 324 -6.74 12.80 16.02
CA LEU A 324 -7.76 12.69 14.97
C LEU A 324 -7.86 13.99 14.15
N THR A 325 -7.83 15.14 14.82
CA THR A 325 -7.90 16.46 14.15
C THR A 325 -6.75 16.65 13.19
N LEU A 326 -5.51 16.42 13.63
CA LEU A 326 -4.33 16.53 12.76
C LEU A 326 -4.37 15.50 11.62
N GLY A 327 -4.80 14.27 11.89
CA GLY A 327 -5.03 13.25 10.85
C GLY A 327 -5.98 13.75 9.75
N LYS A 328 -7.12 14.34 10.12
CA LYS A 328 -8.06 14.93 9.16
C LYS A 328 -7.44 16.11 8.40
N GLN A 329 -6.65 16.96 9.05
CA GLN A 329 -5.98 18.11 8.41
C GLN A 329 -4.98 17.66 7.32
N ILE A 330 -4.20 16.62 7.60
CA ILE A 330 -3.20 16.06 6.67
C ILE A 330 -3.87 15.43 5.45
N ASN A 331 -4.94 14.67 5.67
CA ASN A 331 -5.70 14.07 4.58
C ASN A 331 -6.46 15.14 3.77
N ALA A 332 -7.00 16.19 4.40
CA ALA A 332 -7.61 17.33 3.72
C ALA A 332 -6.62 18.10 2.86
N LEU A 333 -5.41 18.38 3.36
CA LEU A 333 -4.33 19.02 2.60
C LEU A 333 -3.93 18.17 1.38
N THR A 334 -3.88 16.85 1.55
CA THR A 334 -3.60 15.91 0.48
C THR A 334 -4.62 16.01 -0.66
N VAL A 335 -5.91 15.98 -0.33
CA VAL A 335 -6.97 16.13 -1.34
C VAL A 335 -6.86 17.49 -2.03
N ARG A 336 -6.70 18.57 -1.26
CA ARG A 336 -6.55 19.94 -1.81
C ARG A 336 -5.35 20.04 -2.77
N THR A 337 -4.25 19.36 -2.47
CA THR A 337 -3.03 19.35 -3.31
C THR A 337 -3.29 18.74 -4.68
N LEU A 338 -4.10 17.68 -4.73
CA LEU A 338 -4.43 16.96 -5.96
C LEU A 338 -5.63 17.57 -6.71
N GLN A 339 -6.46 18.34 -6.02
CA GLN A 339 -7.65 18.96 -6.57
C GLN A 339 -7.31 20.10 -7.54
N LYS A 340 -7.24 19.78 -8.84
CA LYS A 340 -6.99 20.74 -9.92
C LYS A 340 -8.11 20.72 -10.95
N GLY A 341 -9.15 21.52 -10.72
CA GLY A 341 -10.32 21.57 -11.60
C GLY A 341 -10.90 20.17 -11.86
N ASN A 342 -11.21 19.85 -13.12
CA ASN A 342 -11.71 18.53 -13.52
C ASN A 342 -10.59 17.53 -13.91
N SER A 343 -9.37 17.71 -13.38
CA SER A 343 -8.26 16.79 -13.67
C SER A 343 -8.49 15.39 -13.10
N HIS A 344 -7.83 14.39 -13.68
CA HIS A 344 -7.86 13.01 -13.19
C HIS A 344 -7.37 12.90 -11.73
N PHE A 345 -6.36 13.70 -11.35
CA PHE A 345 -5.83 13.75 -9.99
C PHE A 345 -6.87 14.14 -8.94
N GLY A 346 -7.86 14.96 -9.31
CA GLY A 346 -8.87 15.45 -8.38
C GLY A 346 -10.04 14.50 -8.12
N ALA A 347 -10.03 13.29 -8.71
CA ALA A 347 -11.08 12.30 -8.49
C ALA A 347 -10.76 11.44 -7.24
N ILE A 348 -10.80 12.05 -6.05
CA ILE A 348 -10.40 11.39 -4.80
C ILE A 348 -11.62 10.87 -4.04
N GLN A 349 -11.47 9.70 -3.42
CA GLN A 349 -12.42 9.15 -2.44
C GLN A 349 -11.74 9.02 -1.06
N LYS A 350 -12.54 8.90 0.00
CA LYS A 350 -12.04 8.49 1.31
C LYS A 350 -12.44 7.05 1.63
N TYR A 351 -11.65 6.38 2.44
CA TYR A 351 -12.05 5.12 3.08
C TYR A 351 -13.17 5.40 4.08
N PRO A 352 -14.19 4.52 4.18
CA PRO A 352 -15.19 4.65 5.21
C PRO A 352 -14.54 4.68 6.60
N ASP A 353 -15.18 5.37 7.55
CA ASP A 353 -14.73 5.29 8.93
C ASP A 353 -14.92 3.85 9.43
N VAL A 354 -13.84 3.25 9.94
CA VAL A 354 -13.81 1.85 10.37
C VAL A 354 -13.10 1.71 11.71
N ASN A 355 -13.34 0.58 12.39
CA ASN A 355 -12.64 0.20 13.62
C ASN A 355 -11.75 -1.02 13.35
N LEU A 356 -10.44 -0.80 13.14
CA LEU A 356 -9.46 -1.82 12.76
C LEU A 356 -8.19 -1.69 13.62
N PRO A 357 -8.26 -2.03 14.92
CA PRO A 357 -7.13 -1.87 15.85
C PRO A 357 -5.90 -2.71 15.45
N GLY A 358 -6.07 -3.78 14.68
CA GLY A 358 -5.00 -4.68 14.25
C GLY A 358 -4.18 -4.25 13.03
N THR A 359 -4.54 -3.13 12.41
CA THR A 359 -3.76 -2.54 11.31
C THR A 359 -2.61 -1.70 11.85
N ALA A 360 -1.57 -1.46 11.05
CA ALA A 360 -0.48 -0.55 11.45
C ALA A 360 -1.04 0.85 11.76
N LEU A 361 -1.88 1.38 10.86
CA LEU A 361 -2.57 2.65 11.06
C LEU A 361 -3.44 2.65 12.33
N GLY A 362 -4.19 1.58 12.59
CA GLY A 362 -5.06 1.47 13.77
C GLY A 362 -4.26 1.44 15.08
N ALA A 363 -3.28 0.54 15.17
CA ALA A 363 -2.42 0.41 16.34
C ALA A 363 -1.66 1.72 16.62
N PHE A 364 -1.14 2.39 15.59
CA PHE A 364 -0.39 3.64 15.78
C PHE A 364 -1.29 4.85 16.05
N ALA A 365 -2.51 4.91 15.49
CA ALA A 365 -3.50 5.93 15.87
C ALA A 365 -3.88 5.84 17.36
N LEU A 366 -4.02 4.61 17.87
CA LEU A 366 -4.27 4.31 19.28
C LEU A 366 -3.04 4.53 20.17
N ASN A 367 -1.89 4.92 19.60
CA ASN A 367 -0.66 5.26 20.30
C ASN A 367 -0.13 6.63 19.82
N ASP A 368 -1.05 7.61 19.78
CA ASP A 368 -0.78 9.04 19.63
C ASP A 368 -0.18 9.52 18.30
N ALA A 369 -0.25 8.71 17.23
CA ALA A 369 0.16 9.13 15.89
C ALA A 369 -1.04 9.50 15.00
N SER A 370 -0.99 10.69 14.39
CA SER A 370 -1.98 11.09 13.39
C SER A 370 -1.77 10.28 12.11
N ILE A 371 -2.83 9.70 11.55
CA ILE A 371 -2.66 8.75 10.45
C ILE A 371 -3.08 9.28 9.08
N MET A 372 -2.43 8.75 8.06
CA MET A 372 -2.72 9.01 6.66
C MET A 372 -2.57 7.73 5.85
N LEU A 373 -3.69 7.16 5.42
CA LEU A 373 -3.69 6.11 4.41
C LEU A 373 -3.57 6.74 3.01
N MET A 374 -2.74 6.17 2.15
CA MET A 374 -2.66 6.52 0.72
C MET A 374 -2.86 5.30 -0.15
N GLU A 375 -4.08 5.05 -0.63
CA GLU A 375 -4.40 3.89 -1.46
C GLU A 375 -4.40 4.23 -2.95
N ILE A 376 -3.32 3.87 -3.63
CA ILE A 376 -3.12 4.04 -5.07
C ILE A 376 -3.99 3.05 -5.84
N LYS A 377 -4.61 3.46 -6.94
CA LYS A 377 -5.37 2.51 -7.77
C LYS A 377 -4.47 1.47 -8.47
N GLY A 378 -5.00 0.26 -8.54
CA GLY A 378 -4.43 -0.87 -9.29
C GLY A 378 -3.24 -1.51 -8.58
N GLN A 379 -3.21 -2.84 -8.54
CA GLN A 379 -2.09 -3.64 -8.04
C GLN A 379 -1.18 -4.08 -9.19
N SER A 380 0.03 -4.56 -8.90
CA SER A 380 0.95 -5.00 -9.96
C SER A 380 0.38 -6.10 -10.85
N GLN A 381 -0.42 -7.01 -10.28
CA GLN A 381 -1.11 -8.07 -11.03
C GLN A 381 -2.20 -7.55 -11.98
N THR A 382 -2.76 -6.37 -11.72
CA THR A 382 -3.93 -5.84 -12.44
C THR A 382 -3.61 -4.65 -13.34
N LEU A 383 -2.55 -3.89 -13.02
CA LEU A 383 -2.14 -2.69 -13.76
C LEU A 383 -0.71 -2.79 -14.33
N GLY A 384 0.12 -3.71 -13.83
CA GLY A 384 1.54 -3.79 -14.19
C GLY A 384 2.22 -2.45 -13.91
N GLN A 385 2.93 -1.90 -14.91
CA GLN A 385 3.60 -0.59 -14.86
C GLN A 385 2.81 0.56 -15.52
N LYS A 386 1.53 0.36 -15.86
CA LYS A 386 0.75 1.39 -16.55
C LYS A 386 0.50 2.59 -15.62
N GLN A 387 0.64 3.79 -16.18
CA GLN A 387 0.42 5.06 -15.46
C GLN A 387 1.38 5.34 -14.29
N ASN A 388 2.49 4.59 -14.14
CA ASN A 388 3.43 4.73 -13.02
C ASN A 388 3.85 6.17 -12.72
N GLY A 389 4.19 6.97 -13.73
CA GLY A 389 4.55 8.38 -13.51
C GLY A 389 3.44 9.21 -12.86
N MET A 390 2.19 9.02 -13.29
CA MET A 390 1.03 9.73 -12.74
C MET A 390 0.70 9.26 -11.32
N LEU A 391 0.75 7.94 -11.08
CA LEU A 391 0.44 7.35 -9.78
C LEU A 391 1.52 7.66 -8.72
N LYS A 392 2.78 7.76 -9.12
CA LYS A 392 3.81 8.26 -8.19
C LYS A 392 3.54 9.71 -7.78
N GLU A 393 3.08 10.55 -8.71
CA GLU A 393 2.73 11.94 -8.38
C GLU A 393 1.55 12.08 -7.41
N THR A 394 0.64 11.10 -7.32
CA THR A 394 -0.44 11.11 -6.31
C THR A 394 0.08 10.88 -4.90
N VAL A 395 1.28 10.33 -4.74
CA VAL A 395 1.96 10.15 -3.46
C VAL A 395 2.95 11.27 -3.20
N THR A 396 3.83 11.56 -4.16
CA THR A 396 4.96 12.48 -3.93
C THR A 396 4.51 13.92 -3.69
N LYS A 397 3.54 14.43 -4.45
CA LYS A 397 3.09 15.83 -4.31
C LYS A 397 2.44 16.08 -2.94
N PRO A 398 1.45 15.26 -2.50
CA PRO A 398 0.88 15.44 -1.16
C PRO A 398 1.91 15.35 -0.04
N LEU A 399 2.81 14.36 -0.06
CA LEU A 399 3.83 14.21 0.97
C LEU A 399 4.68 15.48 1.13
N PHE A 400 5.13 16.09 0.03
CA PHE A 400 5.88 17.35 0.11
C PHE A 400 5.05 18.54 0.62
N GLU A 401 3.76 18.62 0.29
CA GLU A 401 2.90 19.66 0.86
C GLU A 401 2.67 19.43 2.36
N VAL A 402 2.50 18.18 2.80
CA VAL A 402 2.38 17.82 4.22
C VAL A 402 3.68 18.16 4.97
N PHE A 403 4.85 17.83 4.43
CA PHE A 403 6.12 18.19 5.06
C PHE A 403 6.27 19.71 5.24
N LYS A 404 5.86 20.50 4.23
CA LYS A 404 5.88 21.96 4.33
C LYS A 404 4.89 22.48 5.36
N GLY A 405 3.66 21.96 5.35
CA GLY A 405 2.62 22.34 6.30
C GLY A 405 2.97 22.02 7.75
N LEU A 406 3.69 20.92 7.98
CA LEU A 406 4.27 20.58 9.29
C LEU A 406 5.42 21.54 9.66
N ALA A 407 6.29 21.85 8.70
CA ALA A 407 7.46 22.72 8.92
C ALA A 407 7.08 24.17 9.25
N ASP A 408 6.08 24.73 8.56
CA ASP A 408 5.66 26.13 8.75
C ASP A 408 4.43 26.30 9.66
N GLY A 409 3.86 25.19 10.15
CA GLY A 409 2.69 25.15 11.01
C GLY A 409 1.35 25.42 10.31
N SER A 410 1.34 25.68 8.99
CA SER A 410 0.11 25.95 8.24
C SER A 410 -0.84 24.75 8.17
N ILE A 411 -0.36 23.54 8.49
CA ILE A 411 -1.22 22.35 8.61
C ILE A 411 -2.38 22.56 9.59
N HIS A 412 -2.15 23.32 10.67
CA HIS A 412 -3.15 23.57 11.71
C HIS A 412 -4.25 24.55 11.27
N GLU A 413 -4.08 25.24 10.13
CA GLU A 413 -5.08 26.12 9.54
C GLU A 413 -5.99 25.40 8.53
N ILE A 414 -5.71 24.13 8.23
CA ILE A 414 -6.52 23.35 7.29
C ILE A 414 -7.86 22.99 7.94
N ASP A 415 -8.94 23.31 7.23
CA ASP A 415 -10.31 22.96 7.63
C ASP A 415 -10.53 21.44 7.49
N THR A 416 -10.86 20.79 8.60
CA THR A 416 -11.15 19.35 8.64
C THR A 416 -12.43 18.98 7.90
N GLN A 417 -13.35 19.93 7.69
CA GLN A 417 -14.56 19.72 6.91
C GLN A 417 -14.24 19.24 5.49
N ILE A 418 -13.08 19.62 4.93
CA ILE A 418 -12.64 19.16 3.61
C ILE A 418 -12.46 17.65 3.58
N TYR A 419 -11.96 17.03 4.67
CA TYR A 419 -11.88 15.59 4.78
C TYR A 419 -13.27 14.97 4.90
N ASP A 420 -14.12 15.56 5.73
CA ASP A 420 -15.47 15.06 5.97
C ASP A 420 -16.32 15.07 4.68
N ASP A 421 -16.10 16.05 3.81
CA ASP A 421 -16.77 16.22 2.51
C ASP A 421 -16.22 15.32 1.38
N ILE A 422 -15.12 14.60 1.59
CA ILE A 422 -14.61 13.66 0.56
C ILE A 422 -15.65 12.54 0.38
N PRO A 423 -16.05 12.21 -0.86
CA PRO A 423 -16.96 11.10 -1.09
C PRO A 423 -16.34 9.78 -0.60
N GLU A 424 -17.09 9.01 0.16
CA GLU A 424 -16.68 7.67 0.56
C GLU A 424 -16.50 6.76 -0.65
N SER A 425 -15.65 5.74 -0.51
CA SER A 425 -15.42 4.80 -1.59
C SER A 425 -16.67 4.03 -1.96
N ALA A 426 -17.10 4.25 -3.20
CA ALA A 426 -18.19 3.54 -3.85
C ALA A 426 -17.79 3.16 -5.27
N ASN A 427 -18.66 2.45 -5.98
CA ASN A 427 -18.54 2.17 -7.41
C ASN A 427 -17.27 1.40 -7.80
N ARG A 428 -17.04 0.29 -7.10
CA ARG A 428 -15.97 -0.65 -7.45
C ARG A 428 -16.18 -1.17 -8.86
N ILE A 429 -15.16 -1.04 -9.69
CA ILE A 429 -15.14 -1.59 -11.03
C ILE A 429 -14.61 -3.01 -10.91
N SER A 430 -15.49 -3.99 -11.14
CA SER A 430 -15.10 -5.39 -11.31
C SER A 430 -14.08 -5.48 -12.44
N ASP A 431 -13.01 -6.26 -12.27
CA ASP A 431 -12.12 -6.59 -13.39
C ASP A 431 -12.96 -7.23 -14.53
N PRO A 432 -13.06 -6.60 -15.71
CA PRO A 432 -13.89 -7.13 -16.79
C PRO A 432 -13.40 -8.47 -17.31
N THR A 433 -12.13 -8.81 -17.08
CA THR A 433 -11.53 -10.07 -17.48
C THR A 433 -11.76 -11.20 -16.48
N THR A 434 -12.42 -10.92 -15.35
CA THR A 434 -12.86 -11.94 -14.40
C THR A 434 -14.33 -12.32 -14.58
N ARG A 435 -14.99 -11.80 -15.62
CA ARG A 435 -16.44 -11.95 -15.84
C ARG A 435 -16.86 -13.27 -16.48
N ASP A 436 -15.93 -14.07 -16.99
CA ASP A 436 -16.18 -15.42 -17.46
C ASP A 436 -15.38 -16.43 -16.62
N GLU A 437 -16.05 -16.99 -15.61
CA GLU A 437 -16.08 -18.42 -15.23
C GLU A 437 -17.41 -18.72 -14.51
#